data_AF-A0A7C1A0G1-F1
#
_entry.id   AF-A0A7C1A0G1-F1
#
_cell.length_a   1.000
_cell.length_b   1.000
_cell.length_c   1.000
_cell.angle_alpha   90.00
_cell.angle_beta   90.00
_cell.angle_gamma   90.00
#
_symmetry.space_group_name_H-M   'P 1'
#
loop_
_entity.id
_entity.type
_entity.pdbx_description
1 polymer ?
#
loop_
_entity_poly.entity_id
_entity_poly.type
_entity_poly.pdbx_seq_one_letter_code
_entity_poly.pdbx_strand_id
1 'polypeptide(L)'
;MNVILNLWTDFVGFWMDPYSWLILEIRTILGPLIAWPFSSLVATATAMICVFVSRISSNILMNKEKIEAMLREIGEWEERRKAAIEKKDIKAYRQILRSKPRIDRLKNQLAAERMRGSIVSMVLWFILFKFMSDIFRGEPVVVFPLFGYSQVNFAVWYIVISLWFAPLLNRLLEKAS
;
A
#
# COMPACT_ATOMS: atom_id res chain seq x y z
N MET A 1 -16.69 2.30 -43.08
CA MET A 1 -15.60 3.29 -43.14
C MET A 1 -15.08 3.67 -41.75
N ASN A 2 -15.96 3.94 -40.76
CA ASN A 2 -15.54 4.27 -39.39
C ASN A 2 -14.84 3.13 -38.62
N VAL A 3 -15.20 1.87 -38.84
CA VAL A 3 -14.61 0.73 -38.10
C VAL A 3 -13.14 0.49 -38.46
N ILE A 4 -12.78 0.62 -39.74
CA ILE A 4 -11.40 0.40 -40.21
C ILE A 4 -10.49 1.58 -39.80
N LEU A 5 -11.03 2.80 -39.82
CA LEU A 5 -10.34 3.99 -39.31
C LEU A 5 -10.09 3.89 -37.80
N ASN A 6 -11.07 3.44 -37.02
CA ASN A 6 -10.91 3.23 -35.57
C ASN A 6 -9.87 2.14 -35.27
N LEU A 7 -9.93 1.00 -35.97
CA LEU A 7 -8.92 -0.06 -35.82
C LEU A 7 -7.49 0.41 -36.13
N TRP A 8 -7.34 1.28 -37.13
CA TRP A 8 -6.03 1.84 -37.49
C TRP A 8 -5.55 2.87 -36.45
N THR A 9 -6.44 3.70 -35.90
CA THR A 9 -6.10 4.66 -34.84
C THR A 9 -5.81 3.97 -33.51
N ASP A 10 -6.53 2.89 -33.18
CA ASP A 10 -6.30 2.11 -31.95
C ASP A 10 -4.97 1.36 -32.04
N PHE A 11 -4.68 0.77 -33.20
CA PHE A 11 -3.41 0.10 -33.46
C PHE A 11 -2.23 1.08 -33.39
N VAL A 12 -2.31 2.22 -34.08
CA VAL A 12 -1.23 3.23 -34.07
C VAL A 12 -1.09 3.86 -32.69
N GLY A 13 -2.20 4.15 -31.99
CA GLY A 13 -2.20 4.69 -30.64
C GLY A 13 -1.50 3.76 -29.64
N PHE A 14 -1.78 2.46 -29.71
CA PHE A 14 -1.10 1.44 -28.91
C PHE A 14 0.42 1.40 -29.16
N TRP A 15 0.86 1.48 -30.42
CA TRP A 15 2.30 1.40 -30.75
C TRP A 15 3.08 2.68 -30.46
N MET A 16 2.45 3.86 -30.52
CA MET A 16 3.11 5.13 -30.24
C MET A 16 3.12 5.49 -28.75
N ASP A 17 2.00 5.32 -28.06
CA ASP A 17 1.87 5.57 -26.62
C ASP A 17 0.88 4.58 -25.98
N PRO A 18 1.35 3.37 -25.61
CA PRO A 18 0.49 2.34 -25.06
C PRO A 18 -0.15 2.75 -23.73
N TYR A 19 0.50 3.63 -22.97
CA TYR A 19 0.02 4.07 -21.66
C TYR A 19 -1.19 5.00 -21.80
N SER A 20 -1.07 6.04 -22.62
CA SER A 20 -2.17 6.98 -22.84
C SER A 20 -3.34 6.31 -23.56
N TRP A 21 -3.07 5.41 -24.52
CA TRP A 21 -4.10 4.62 -25.19
C TRP A 21 -4.89 3.74 -24.21
N LEU A 22 -4.21 3.01 -23.32
CA LEU A 22 -4.88 2.20 -22.28
C LEU A 22 -5.76 3.05 -21.37
N ILE A 23 -5.28 4.23 -20.96
CA ILE A 23 -6.06 5.14 -20.11
C ILE A 23 -7.30 5.64 -20.83
N LEU A 24 -7.18 5.99 -22.11
CA LEU A 24 -8.30 6.46 -22.94
C LEU A 24 -9.36 5.37 -23.13
N GLU A 25 -8.94 4.13 -23.36
CA GLU A 25 -9.89 3.03 -23.50
C GLU A 25 -10.61 2.70 -22.20
N ILE A 26 -9.86 2.62 -21.10
CA ILE A 26 -10.45 2.44 -19.77
C ILE A 26 -11.42 3.57 -19.45
N ARG A 27 -11.07 4.83 -19.77
CA ARG A 27 -11.95 5.99 -19.58
C ARG A 27 -13.20 5.90 -20.45
N THR A 28 -13.11 5.38 -21.66
CA THR A 28 -14.25 5.24 -22.58
C THR A 28 -15.23 4.18 -22.08
N ILE A 29 -14.71 3.04 -21.63
CA ILE A 29 -15.50 1.96 -21.02
C ILE A 29 -16.13 2.39 -19.70
N LEU A 30 -15.35 3.07 -18.85
CA LEU A 30 -15.80 3.52 -17.52
C LEU A 30 -16.54 4.85 -17.55
N GLY A 31 -16.58 5.57 -18.68
CA GLY A 31 -17.21 6.89 -18.81
C GLY A 31 -18.62 6.98 -18.22
N PRO A 32 -19.54 6.04 -18.53
CA PRO A 32 -20.89 6.03 -17.95
C PRO A 32 -20.90 5.81 -16.42
N LEU A 33 -19.90 5.13 -15.87
CA LEU A 33 -19.74 4.84 -14.45
C LEU A 33 -19.01 5.96 -13.69
N ILE A 34 -18.15 6.72 -14.39
CA ILE A 34 -17.40 7.86 -13.88
C ILE A 34 -18.25 9.14 -13.91
N ALA A 35 -19.36 9.14 -14.66
CA ALA A 35 -20.33 10.23 -14.65
C ALA A 35 -21.08 10.34 -13.31
N TRP A 36 -21.48 11.57 -12.98
CA TRP A 36 -22.35 11.85 -11.84
C TRP A 36 -23.69 11.11 -12.00
N PRO A 37 -24.27 10.46 -10.96
CA PRO A 37 -23.94 10.50 -9.53
C PRO A 37 -23.08 9.33 -9.01
N PHE A 38 -22.79 8.32 -9.84
CA PHE A 38 -22.10 7.10 -9.40
C PHE A 38 -20.58 7.28 -9.25
N SER A 39 -20.03 8.36 -9.82
CA SER A 39 -18.62 8.74 -9.77
C SER A 39 -18.00 8.61 -8.37
N SER A 40 -18.73 9.04 -7.34
CA SER A 40 -18.29 9.01 -5.94
C SER A 40 -18.14 7.60 -5.37
N LEU A 41 -19.09 6.70 -5.66
CA LEU A 41 -19.05 5.31 -5.23
C LEU A 41 -17.97 4.54 -5.96
N VAL A 42 -17.88 4.71 -7.28
CA VAL A 42 -16.88 4.02 -8.10
C VAL A 42 -15.48 4.43 -7.68
N ALA A 43 -15.21 5.73 -7.53
CA ALA A 43 -13.91 6.19 -7.09
C ALA A 43 -13.54 5.72 -5.67
N THR A 44 -14.51 5.70 -4.76
CA THR A 44 -14.27 5.21 -3.39
C THR A 44 -13.96 3.72 -3.39
N ALA A 45 -14.75 2.92 -4.10
CA ALA A 45 -14.52 1.48 -4.23
C ALA A 45 -13.16 1.20 -4.88
N THR A 46 -12.83 1.88 -5.98
CA THR A 46 -11.56 1.71 -6.68
C THR A 46 -10.37 2.13 -5.81
N ALA A 47 -10.48 3.25 -5.07
CA ALA A 47 -9.45 3.67 -4.13
C ALA A 47 -9.22 2.62 -3.03
N MET A 48 -10.30 2.07 -2.45
CA MET A 48 -10.20 1.00 -1.45
C MET A 48 -9.52 -0.25 -2.02
N ILE A 49 -9.88 -0.67 -3.24
CA ILE A 49 -9.26 -1.82 -3.91
C ILE A 49 -7.76 -1.57 -4.13
N CYS A 50 -7.37 -0.38 -4.61
CA CYS A 50 -5.96 -0.06 -4.82
C CYS A 50 -5.16 -0.10 -3.50
N VAL A 51 -5.69 0.47 -2.43
CA VAL A 51 -5.04 0.44 -1.11
C VAL A 51 -4.94 -1.02 -0.60
N PHE A 52 -5.99 -1.81 -0.79
CA PHE A 52 -6.02 -3.22 -0.39
C PHE A 52 -4.99 -4.06 -1.14
N VAL A 53 -4.94 -3.94 -2.48
CA VAL A 53 -3.95 -4.63 -3.33
C VAL A 53 -2.54 -4.24 -2.92
N SER A 54 -2.28 -2.94 -2.76
CA SER A 54 -0.97 -2.44 -2.32
C SER A 54 -0.52 -3.04 -1.00
N ARG A 55 -1.47 -3.25 -0.08
CA ARG A 55 -1.19 -3.83 1.24
C ARG A 55 -0.97 -5.33 1.19
N ILE A 56 -1.80 -6.06 0.44
CA ILE A 56 -1.64 -7.52 0.26
C ILE A 56 -0.30 -7.85 -0.39
N SER A 57 0.09 -7.11 -1.43
CA SER A 57 1.38 -7.34 -2.11
C SER A 57 2.54 -7.27 -1.13
N SER A 58 2.52 -6.31 -0.19
CA SER A 58 3.56 -6.21 0.84
C SER A 58 3.59 -7.41 1.80
N ASN A 59 2.42 -7.95 2.15
CA ASN A 59 2.30 -9.10 3.04
C ASN A 59 2.73 -10.42 2.39
N ILE A 60 2.50 -10.58 1.07
CA ILE A 60 2.91 -11.78 0.33
C ILE A 60 4.44 -11.78 0.12
N LEU A 61 5.04 -10.61 -0.09
CA LEU A 61 6.48 -10.48 -0.31
C LEU A 61 7.32 -10.66 0.96
N MET A 62 6.71 -10.48 2.14
CA MET A 62 7.40 -10.66 3.42
C MET A 62 7.33 -12.13 3.86
N ASN A 63 8.50 -12.75 4.07
CA ASN A 63 8.58 -14.08 4.65
C ASN A 63 8.21 -14.03 6.14
N LYS A 64 6.94 -14.34 6.44
CA LYS A 64 6.38 -14.30 7.80
C LYS A 64 7.13 -15.22 8.76
N GLU A 65 7.44 -16.45 8.34
CA GLU A 65 8.15 -17.43 9.17
C GLU A 65 9.52 -16.92 9.62
N LYS A 66 10.26 -16.30 8.70
CA LYS A 66 11.57 -15.72 9.01
C LYS A 66 11.45 -14.56 10.00
N ILE A 67 10.42 -13.73 9.86
CA ILE A 67 10.14 -12.60 10.75
C ILE A 67 9.76 -13.09 12.15
N GLU A 68 8.89 -14.09 12.24
CA GLU A 68 8.46 -14.70 13.50
C GLU A 68 9.62 -15.37 14.23
N ALA A 69 10.47 -16.11 13.52
CA ALA A 69 11.66 -16.72 14.09
C ALA A 69 12.63 -15.67 14.67
N MET A 70 12.86 -14.57 13.94
CA MET A 70 13.69 -13.46 14.43
C MET A 70 13.06 -12.77 15.65
N LEU A 71 11.75 -12.52 15.63
CA LEU A 71 11.03 -11.90 16.74
C LEU A 71 11.08 -12.77 18.00
N ARG A 72 10.93 -14.09 17.86
CA ARG A 72 11.03 -15.05 18.96
C ARG A 72 12.41 -15.02 19.60
N GLU A 73 13.48 -15.11 18.80
CA GLU A 73 14.86 -15.07 19.32
C GLU A 73 15.18 -13.73 20.02
N ILE A 74 14.68 -12.60 19.47
CA ILE A 74 14.81 -11.28 20.10
C ILE A 74 14.03 -11.22 21.42
N GLY A 75 12.79 -11.73 21.45
CA GLY A 75 11.93 -11.76 22.63
C GLY A 75 12.53 -12.59 23.77
N GLU A 76 12.96 -13.82 23.47
CA GLU A 76 13.63 -14.71 24.44
C GLU A 76 14.91 -14.11 25.00
N TRP A 77 15.63 -13.30 24.22
CA TRP A 77 16.79 -12.56 24.71
C TRP A 77 16.40 -11.40 25.64
N GLU A 78 15.36 -10.63 25.29
CA GLU A 78 14.88 -9.52 26.11
C GLU A 78 14.28 -10.00 27.45
N GLU A 79 13.56 -11.11 27.45
CA GLU A 79 13.05 -11.76 28.66
C GLU A 79 14.19 -12.21 29.58
N ARG A 80 15.20 -12.92 29.04
CA ARG A 80 16.39 -13.32 29.80
C ARG A 80 17.12 -12.10 30.37
N ARG A 81 17.24 -11.02 29.59
CA ARG A 81 17.85 -9.77 30.04
C ARG A 81 17.06 -9.14 31.19
N LYS A 82 15.73 -9.06 31.08
CA LYS A 82 14.86 -8.54 32.15
C LYS A 82 14.97 -9.37 33.42
N ALA A 83 14.91 -10.70 33.31
CA ALA A 83 15.03 -11.61 34.44
C ALA A 83 16.40 -11.50 35.15
N ALA A 84 17.49 -11.30 34.40
CA ALA A 84 18.82 -11.10 34.98
C ALA A 84 18.95 -9.76 35.73
N ILE A 85 18.28 -8.70 35.25
CA ILE A 85 18.22 -7.38 35.92
C ILE A 85 17.42 -7.49 37.22
N GLU A 86 16.26 -8.15 37.17
CA GLU A 86 15.37 -8.33 38.32
C GLU A 86 16.05 -9.15 39.43
N LYS A 87 16.77 -10.21 39.06
CA LYS A 87 17.57 -11.04 39.99
C LYS A 87 18.89 -10.39 40.43
N LYS A 88 19.24 -9.21 39.92
CA LYS A 88 20.52 -8.49 40.16
C LYS A 88 21.77 -9.37 39.94
N ASP A 89 21.70 -10.35 39.04
CA ASP A 89 22.82 -11.25 38.76
C ASP A 89 23.77 -10.65 37.70
N ILE A 90 24.89 -10.12 38.18
CA ILE A 90 25.91 -9.46 37.35
C ILE A 90 26.63 -10.45 36.40
N LYS A 91 26.76 -11.73 36.79
CA LYS A 91 27.43 -12.75 35.96
C LYS A 91 26.51 -13.17 34.81
N ALA A 92 25.26 -13.48 35.12
CA ALA A 92 24.25 -13.80 34.11
C ALA A 92 24.04 -12.64 33.13
N TYR A 93 23.97 -11.41 33.64
CA TYR A 93 23.83 -10.21 32.82
C TYR A 93 24.99 -10.02 31.83
N ARG A 94 26.24 -10.19 32.28
CA ARG A 94 27.43 -10.11 31.41
C ARG A 94 27.43 -11.18 30.32
N GLN A 95 27.00 -12.40 30.63
CA GLN A 95 26.88 -13.48 29.65
C GLN A 95 25.83 -13.15 28.58
N ILE A 96 24.68 -12.62 28.97
CA ILE A 96 23.60 -12.19 28.05
C ILE A 96 24.07 -11.00 27.19
N LEU A 97 24.88 -10.10 27.73
CA LEU A 97 25.43 -8.97 26.95
C LEU A 97 26.36 -9.43 25.83
N ARG A 98 27.04 -10.57 25.97
CA ARG A 98 27.92 -11.11 24.91
C ARG A 98 27.15 -11.51 23.65
N SER A 99 25.88 -11.89 23.76
CA SER A 99 25.04 -12.18 22.60
C SER A 99 24.38 -10.94 22.00
N LYS A 100 24.49 -9.76 22.63
CA LYS A 100 23.93 -8.50 22.13
C LYS A 100 24.31 -8.18 20.67
N PRO A 101 25.58 -8.32 20.21
CA PRO A 101 25.91 -8.03 18.82
C PRO A 101 25.20 -8.93 17.81
N ARG A 102 24.94 -10.19 18.17
CA ARG A 102 24.15 -11.12 17.34
C ARG A 102 22.69 -10.67 17.26
N ILE A 103 22.09 -10.30 18.40
CA ILE A 103 20.72 -9.80 18.47
C ILE A 103 20.58 -8.48 17.72
N ASP A 104 21.55 -7.58 17.82
CA ASP A 104 21.54 -6.31 17.08
C ASP A 104 21.57 -6.57 15.55
N ARG A 105 22.33 -7.57 15.09
CA ARG A 105 22.27 -8.01 13.68
C ARG A 105 20.89 -8.54 13.28
N LEU A 106 20.25 -9.34 14.14
CA LEU A 106 18.89 -9.84 13.89
C LEU A 106 17.86 -8.70 13.85
N LYS A 107 17.96 -7.72 14.75
CA LYS A 107 17.12 -6.51 14.76
C LYS A 107 17.29 -5.71 13.47
N ASN A 108 18.53 -5.55 12.99
CA ASN A 108 18.81 -4.87 11.72
C ASN A 108 18.27 -5.64 10.52
N GLN A 109 18.40 -6.97 10.50
CA GLN A 109 17.82 -7.81 9.44
C GLN A 109 16.29 -7.74 9.43
N LEU A 110 15.67 -7.79 10.61
CA LEU A 110 14.22 -7.62 10.76
C LEU A 110 13.75 -6.25 10.25
N ALA A 111 14.46 -5.18 10.62
CA ALA A 111 14.17 -3.83 10.15
C ALA A 111 14.32 -3.71 8.63
N ALA A 112 15.40 -4.26 8.06
CA ALA A 112 15.64 -4.25 6.62
C ALA A 112 14.54 -5.01 5.85
N GLU A 113 14.10 -6.15 6.35
CA GLU A 113 13.05 -6.95 5.69
C GLU A 113 11.69 -6.23 5.75
N ARG A 114 11.36 -5.61 6.89
CA ARG A 114 10.16 -4.75 7.02
C ARG A 114 10.24 -3.54 6.09
N MET A 115 11.42 -2.92 5.98
CA MET A 115 11.62 -1.76 5.12
C MET A 115 11.49 -2.12 3.65
N ARG A 116 12.00 -3.28 3.22
CA ARG A 116 11.81 -3.79 1.86
C ARG A 116 10.33 -3.99 1.54
N GLY A 117 9.57 -4.65 2.41
CA GLY A 117 8.12 -4.83 2.23
C GLY A 117 7.38 -3.49 2.14
N SER A 118 7.75 -2.53 3.00
CA SER A 118 7.18 -1.19 2.99
C SER A 118 7.52 -0.40 1.72
N ILE A 119 8.76 -0.47 1.24
CA ILE A 119 9.19 0.21 0.01
C ILE A 119 8.42 -0.33 -1.18
N VAL A 120 8.27 -1.65 -1.31
CA VAL A 120 7.49 -2.24 -2.41
C VAL A 120 6.03 -1.80 -2.35
N SER A 121 5.42 -1.79 -1.16
CA SER A 121 4.06 -1.26 -0.98
C SER A 121 3.96 0.22 -1.38
N MET A 122 4.94 1.04 -0.98
CA MET A 122 4.94 2.47 -1.28
C MET A 122 5.06 2.73 -2.78
N VAL A 123 5.96 2.03 -3.46
CA VAL A 123 6.13 2.13 -4.91
C VAL A 123 4.85 1.71 -5.63
N LEU A 124 4.25 0.59 -5.22
CA LEU A 124 2.99 0.11 -5.80
C LEU A 124 1.84 1.10 -5.57
N TRP A 125 1.76 1.70 -4.38
CA TRP A 125 0.81 2.75 -4.05
C TRP A 125 0.95 3.96 -4.98
N PHE A 126 2.18 4.45 -5.23
CA PHE A 126 2.42 5.56 -6.15
C PHE A 126 2.04 5.23 -7.60
N ILE A 127 2.33 4.01 -8.06
CA ILE A 127 1.98 3.55 -9.40
C ILE A 127 0.45 3.54 -9.57
N LEU A 128 -0.27 2.93 -8.61
CA LEU A 128 -1.73 2.86 -8.63
C LEU A 128 -2.36 4.25 -8.49
N PHE A 129 -1.80 5.11 -7.64
CA PHE A 129 -2.24 6.49 -7.48
C PHE A 129 -2.14 7.27 -8.78
N LYS A 130 -0.98 7.24 -9.44
CA LYS A 130 -0.79 7.92 -10.72
C LYS A 130 -1.72 7.38 -11.79
N PHE A 131 -1.76 6.05 -11.95
CA PHE A 131 -2.61 5.38 -12.93
C PHE A 131 -4.08 5.77 -12.77
N MET A 132 -4.59 5.71 -11.54
CA MET A 132 -5.98 6.03 -11.27
C MET A 132 -6.27 7.53 -11.36
N SER A 133 -5.35 8.39 -10.91
CA SER A 133 -5.48 9.84 -11.07
C SER A 133 -5.56 10.25 -12.54
N ASP A 134 -4.83 9.57 -13.43
CA ASP A 134 -4.86 9.87 -14.87
C ASP A 134 -6.17 9.36 -15.53
N ILE A 135 -6.74 8.23 -15.06
CA ILE A 135 -8.06 7.75 -15.50
C ILE A 135 -9.17 8.75 -15.16
N PHE A 136 -9.20 9.26 -13.92
CA PHE A 136 -10.24 10.18 -13.44
C PHE A 136 -9.91 11.67 -13.71
N ARG A 137 -8.85 11.96 -14.46
CA ARG A 137 -8.38 13.34 -14.69
C ARG A 137 -9.45 14.19 -15.39
N GLY A 138 -9.81 15.32 -14.78
CA GLY A 138 -10.75 16.29 -15.36
C GLY A 138 -12.22 16.10 -14.94
N GLU A 139 -12.55 15.01 -14.24
CA GLU A 139 -13.91 14.76 -13.75
C GLU A 139 -14.02 15.08 -12.25
N PRO A 140 -15.07 15.80 -11.81
CA PRO A 140 -15.35 16.01 -10.40
C PRO A 140 -15.93 14.74 -9.79
N VAL A 141 -15.16 14.12 -8.89
CA VAL A 141 -15.46 12.77 -8.39
C VAL A 141 -16.34 12.79 -7.14
N VAL A 142 -16.07 13.71 -6.22
CA VAL A 142 -16.82 13.83 -4.97
C VAL A 142 -17.11 15.28 -4.64
N VAL A 143 -18.33 15.55 -4.18
CA VAL A 143 -18.70 16.83 -3.57
C VAL A 143 -18.51 16.70 -2.07
N PHE A 144 -17.52 17.40 -1.51
CA PHE A 144 -17.20 17.29 -0.09
C PHE A 144 -17.82 18.46 0.71
N PRO A 145 -18.76 18.20 1.63
CA PRO A 145 -19.49 19.28 2.32
C PRO A 145 -18.60 20.10 3.26
N LEU A 146 -17.56 19.52 3.85
CA LEU A 146 -16.63 20.20 4.77
C LEU A 146 -15.73 21.25 4.11
N PHE A 147 -15.57 21.22 2.78
CA PHE A 147 -14.84 22.24 2.01
C PHE A 147 -15.79 23.20 1.25
N GLY A 148 -17.04 23.34 1.71
CA GLY A 148 -18.01 24.25 1.08
C GLY A 148 -18.60 23.70 -0.22
N TYR A 149 -18.84 22.38 -0.29
CA TYR A 149 -19.34 21.69 -1.49
C TYR A 149 -18.42 21.83 -2.71
N SER A 150 -17.12 22.05 -2.49
CA SER A 150 -16.14 22.07 -3.57
C SER A 150 -16.07 20.69 -4.24
N GLN A 151 -16.04 20.69 -5.57
CA GLN A 151 -15.78 19.49 -6.36
C GLN A 151 -14.32 19.06 -6.16
N VAL A 152 -14.14 17.88 -5.57
CA VAL A 152 -12.83 17.32 -5.26
C VAL A 152 -12.42 16.38 -6.37
N ASN A 153 -11.18 16.53 -6.85
CA ASN A 153 -10.61 15.61 -7.84
C ASN A 153 -10.30 14.25 -7.19
N PHE A 154 -10.13 13.22 -8.03
CA PHE A 154 -9.80 11.88 -7.56
C PHE A 154 -8.52 11.86 -6.70
N ALA A 155 -7.50 12.65 -7.06
CA ALA A 155 -6.23 12.66 -6.37
C ALA A 155 -6.36 13.03 -4.89
N VAL A 156 -7.09 14.12 -4.58
CA VAL A 156 -7.33 14.55 -3.20
C VAL A 156 -8.23 13.54 -2.49
N TRP A 157 -9.25 13.01 -3.16
CA TRP A 157 -10.14 12.00 -2.57
C TRP A 157 -9.42 10.71 -2.19
N TYR A 158 -8.51 10.25 -3.05
CA TYR A 158 -7.68 9.08 -2.81
C TYR A 158 -6.77 9.24 -1.60
N ILE A 159 -6.16 10.42 -1.43
CA ILE A 159 -5.33 10.72 -0.25
C ILE A 159 -6.19 10.65 1.01
N VAL A 160 -7.37 11.28 1.03
CA VAL A 160 -8.29 11.24 2.16
C VAL A 160 -8.66 9.79 2.51
N ILE A 161 -9.12 9.00 1.53
CA ILE A 161 -9.45 7.60 1.77
C ILE A 161 -8.24 6.83 2.31
N SER A 162 -7.06 7.01 1.73
CA SER A 162 -5.86 6.27 2.15
C SER A 162 -5.50 6.55 3.62
N LEU A 163 -5.66 7.79 4.10
CA LEU A 163 -5.40 8.17 5.49
C LEU A 163 -6.39 7.53 6.46
N TRP A 164 -7.67 7.46 6.08
CA TRP A 164 -8.73 6.88 6.91
C TRP A 164 -8.76 5.35 6.87
N PHE A 165 -8.38 4.75 5.74
CA PHE A 165 -8.46 3.31 5.51
C PHE A 165 -7.22 2.56 6.01
N ALA A 166 -6.06 3.22 6.10
CA ALA A 166 -4.83 2.61 6.61
C ALA A 166 -4.96 2.05 8.05
N PRO A 167 -5.53 2.76 9.05
CA PRO A 167 -5.71 2.23 10.40
C PRO A 167 -6.67 1.03 10.45
N LEU A 168 -7.74 1.06 9.64
CA LEU A 168 -8.73 0.00 9.56
C LEU A 168 -8.13 -1.29 8.98
N LEU A 169 -7.34 -1.17 7.91
CA LEU A 169 -6.65 -2.31 7.31
C LEU A 169 -5.63 -2.95 8.24
N ASN A 170 -4.91 -2.15 9.02
CA ASN A 170 -3.95 -2.70 9.99
C ASN A 170 -4.64 -3.59 11.02
N ARG A 171 -5.81 -3.19 11.54
CA ARG A 171 -6.60 -4.00 12.48
C ARG A 171 -7.14 -5.28 11.85
N LEU A 172 -7.58 -5.22 10.59
CA LEU A 172 -8.09 -6.41 9.89
C LEU A 172 -6.99 -7.43 9.60
N LEU A 173 -5.81 -6.97 9.20
CA LEU A 173 -4.67 -7.84 8.91
C LEU A 173 -4.06 -8.43 10.17
N GLU A 174 -4.03 -7.68 11.28
CA GLU A 174 -3.59 -8.17 12.58
C GLU A 174 -4.53 -9.26 13.13
N LYS A 175 -5.83 -9.19 12.83
CA LYS A 175 -6.81 -10.21 13.24
C LYS A 175 -6.79 -11.46 12.34
N ALA A 176 -6.13 -11.40 11.19
CA ALA A 176 -6.07 -12.47 10.19
C ALA A 176 -4.72 -13.20 10.13
N SER A 177 -3.70 -12.73 10.87
CA SER A 177 -2.43 -13.45 11.11
C SER A 177 -2.43 -14.10 12.48
#